data_AF-A0AA48R0G2-F1
#
_entry.id   AF-A0AA48R0G2-F1
#
_cell.length_a   1.000
_cell.length_b   1.000
_cell.length_c   1.000
_cell.angle_alpha   90.00
_cell.angle_beta   90.00
_cell.angle_gamma   90.00
#
_symmetry.space_group_name_H-M   'P 1'
#
loop_
_entity.id
_entity.type
_entity.pdbx_description
1 polymer ?
#
loop_
_entity_poly.entity_id
_entity_poly.type
_entity_poly.pdbx_seq_one_letter_code
_entity_poly.pdbx_strand_id
1 'polypeptide(L)'
;MKRFWIALLIVICIVGVYAVTTYDVIYHNDVFRGESESWKGEYRINGWWLFTEKGNRIEFDGRVDGVLTLTYLKEVEKPPELDHFEIHYDLGSGGGSKIEDDVVMKQVYRFKRFSTGVPNKDAVLTAVINMDGDIQTVELVRIK
;
A
#
# COMPACT_ATOMS: atom_id res chain seq x y z
N MET A 1 -20.01 60.17 4.52
CA MET A 1 -19.07 59.36 5.34
C MET A 1 -19.62 57.98 5.71
N LYS A 2 -20.80 57.84 6.34
CA LYS A 2 -21.36 56.52 6.73
C LYS A 2 -21.52 55.51 5.57
N ARG A 3 -21.92 55.96 4.37
CA ARG A 3 -22.06 55.11 3.17
C ARG A 3 -20.73 54.53 2.64
N PHE A 4 -19.62 55.25 2.83
CA PHE A 4 -18.29 54.77 2.45
C PHE A 4 -17.80 53.66 3.37
N TRP A 5 -18.06 53.79 4.69
CA TRP A 5 -17.76 52.75 5.67
C TRP A 5 -18.55 51.46 5.44
N ILE A 6 -19.82 51.56 5.01
CA ILE A 6 -20.63 50.40 4.65
C ILE A 6 -20.07 49.70 3.40
N ALA A 7 -19.70 50.46 2.36
CA ALA A 7 -19.11 49.88 1.15
C ALA A 7 -17.75 49.20 1.43
N LEU A 8 -16.91 49.80 2.29
CA LEU A 8 -15.64 49.22 2.71
C LEU A 8 -15.84 47.90 3.47
N LEU A 9 -16.83 47.83 4.36
CA LEU A 9 -17.17 46.63 5.11
C LEU A 9 -17.63 45.48 4.19
N ILE A 10 -18.43 45.79 3.16
CA ILE A 10 -18.87 44.80 2.17
C ILE A 10 -17.68 44.27 1.37
N VAL A 11 -16.74 45.12 0.95
CA VAL A 11 -15.53 44.70 0.23
C VAL A 11 -14.63 43.83 1.11
N ILE A 12 -14.46 44.18 2.39
CA ILE A 12 -13.69 43.37 3.34
C ILE A 12 -14.34 42.00 3.57
N CYS A 13 -15.67 41.94 3.68
CA CYS A 13 -16.40 40.67 3.79
C CYS A 13 -16.26 39.81 2.52
N ILE A 14 -16.25 40.39 1.31
CA ILE A 14 -16.06 39.64 0.06
C ILE A 14 -14.63 39.09 -0.06
N VAL A 15 -13.62 39.85 0.37
CA VAL A 15 -12.20 39.43 0.31
C VAL A 15 -11.88 38.37 1.37
N GLY A 16 -12.50 38.44 2.55
CA GLY A 16 -12.28 37.49 3.66
C GLY A 16 -12.75 36.06 3.39
N VAL A 17 -13.71 35.86 2.47
CA VAL A 17 -14.27 34.52 2.15
C VAL A 17 -13.31 33.66 1.33
N TYR A 18 -12.34 34.25 0.62
CA TYR A 18 -11.41 33.53 -0.26
C TYR A 18 -10.22 32.87 0.44
N ALA A 19 -10.05 33.07 1.76
CA ALA A 19 -8.89 32.58 2.51
C ALA A 19 -9.20 31.39 3.44
N VAL A 20 -10.24 30.61 3.15
CA VAL A 20 -10.51 29.38 3.90
C VAL A 20 -9.60 28.27 3.38
N THR A 21 -8.76 27.72 4.27
CA THR A 21 -7.98 26.51 4.00
C THR A 21 -8.76 25.32 4.57
N THR A 22 -9.06 24.32 3.74
CA THR A 22 -9.67 23.06 4.19
C THR A 22 -8.65 21.93 4.16
N TYR A 23 -8.81 20.97 5.06
CA TYR A 23 -7.95 19.79 5.17
C TYR A 23 -8.84 18.55 5.18
N ASP A 24 -8.53 17.58 4.33
CA ASP A 24 -9.19 16.28 4.31
C ASP A 24 -8.14 15.18 4.48
N VAL A 25 -8.37 14.26 5.42
CA VAL A 25 -7.43 13.19 5.75
C VAL A 25 -8.11 11.85 5.58
N ILE A 26 -7.55 11.01 4.72
CA ILE A 26 -8.00 9.64 4.47
C ILE A 26 -6.98 8.68 5.08
N TYR A 27 -7.43 7.84 6.01
CA TYR A 27 -6.60 6.79 6.59
C TYR A 27 -6.78 5.46 5.83
N HIS A 28 -5.68 4.72 5.69
CA HIS A 28 -5.64 3.41 5.07
C HIS A 28 -5.12 2.39 6.08
N ASN A 29 -5.88 1.31 6.28
CA ASN A 29 -5.48 0.15 7.08
C ASN A 29 -6.09 -1.09 6.44
N ASP A 30 -5.41 -1.61 5.43
CA ASP A 30 -5.91 -2.70 4.60
C ASP A 30 -5.09 -3.95 4.81
N VAL A 31 -5.77 -5.09 4.76
CA VAL A 31 -5.15 -6.40 4.84
C VAL A 31 -5.63 -7.24 3.67
N PHE A 32 -4.68 -7.76 2.90
CA PHE A 32 -4.93 -8.73 1.84
C PHE A 32 -4.37 -10.08 2.29
N ARG A 33 -5.10 -11.17 2.03
CA ARG A 33 -4.63 -12.53 2.33
C ARG A 33 -4.98 -13.49 1.21
N GLY A 34 -4.19 -14.56 1.16
CA GLY A 34 -4.33 -15.64 0.20
C GLY A 34 -3.52 -16.84 0.66
N GLU A 35 -3.89 -18.01 0.17
CA GLU A 35 -3.19 -19.26 0.44
C GLU A 35 -3.12 -20.09 -0.85
N SER A 36 -2.02 -20.80 -1.04
CA SER A 36 -1.86 -21.88 -2.01
C SER A 36 -1.74 -23.21 -1.26
N GLU A 37 -1.38 -24.30 -1.96
CA GLU A 37 -1.16 -25.60 -1.31
C GLU A 37 -0.08 -25.53 -0.22
N SER A 38 1.04 -24.84 -0.48
CA SER A 38 2.19 -24.83 0.43
C SER A 38 2.50 -23.47 1.03
N TRP A 39 1.82 -22.40 0.60
CA TRP A 39 2.15 -21.04 1.00
C TRP A 39 0.95 -20.27 1.51
N LYS A 40 1.20 -19.39 2.47
CA LYS A 40 0.26 -18.38 2.94
C LYS A 40 0.86 -17.00 2.75
N GLY A 41 0.08 -16.09 2.18
CA GLY A 41 0.46 -14.70 2.03
C GLY A 41 -0.44 -13.76 2.81
N GLU A 42 0.16 -12.73 3.40
CA GLU A 42 -0.52 -11.60 4.02
C GLU A 42 0.18 -10.30 3.62
N TYR A 43 -0.56 -9.36 3.04
CA TYR A 43 -0.07 -8.01 2.76
C TYR A 43 -0.83 -6.99 3.60
N ARG A 44 -0.12 -6.31 4.50
CA ARG A 44 -0.69 -5.26 5.35
C ARG A 44 -0.26 -3.90 4.87
N ILE A 45 -1.21 -2.98 4.74
CA ILE A 45 -1.01 -1.61 4.32
C ILE A 45 -1.47 -0.69 5.43
N ASN A 46 -0.63 0.26 5.82
CA ASN A 46 -0.98 1.32 6.75
C ASN A 46 -0.50 2.67 6.22
N GLY A 47 -1.35 3.69 6.30
CA GLY A 47 -0.99 4.99 5.79
C GLY A 47 -2.08 6.04 5.89
N TRP A 48 -1.79 7.19 5.32
CA TRP A 48 -2.73 8.30 5.22
C TRP A 48 -2.46 9.14 3.98
N TRP A 49 -3.51 9.80 3.51
CA TRP A 49 -3.48 10.85 2.50
C TRP A 49 -4.05 12.14 3.09
N LEU A 50 -3.38 13.25 2.86
CA LEU A 50 -3.80 14.60 3.23
C LEU A 50 -4.03 15.41 1.97
N PHE A 51 -5.23 15.93 1.81
CA PHE A 51 -5.57 16.89 0.78
C PHE A 51 -5.77 18.26 1.45
N THR A 52 -5.06 19.26 0.96
CA THR A 52 -5.18 20.64 1.46
C THR A 52 -5.68 21.55 0.36
N GLU A 53 -6.82 22.19 0.56
CA GLU A 53 -7.38 23.17 -0.38
C GLU A 53 -6.99 24.58 0.06
N LYS A 54 -6.33 25.35 -0.81
CA LYS A 54 -5.98 26.76 -0.59
C LYS A 54 -6.45 27.58 -1.78
N GLY A 55 -7.62 28.22 -1.64
CA GLY A 55 -8.25 28.92 -2.76
C GLY A 55 -8.59 27.94 -3.88
N ASN A 56 -8.02 28.12 -5.08
CA ASN A 56 -8.29 27.27 -6.25
C ASN A 56 -7.23 26.15 -6.46
N ARG A 57 -6.47 25.79 -5.44
CA ARG A 57 -5.41 24.77 -5.54
C ARG A 57 -5.64 23.67 -4.50
N ILE A 58 -5.48 22.43 -4.93
CA ILE A 58 -5.43 21.23 -4.08
C ILE A 58 -3.98 20.75 -4.01
N GLU A 59 -3.43 20.71 -2.81
CA GLU A 59 -2.14 20.11 -2.50
C GLU A 59 -2.36 18.69 -1.95
N PHE A 60 -1.46 17.76 -2.28
CA PHE A 60 -1.48 16.37 -1.82
C PHE A 60 -0.19 16.04 -1.07
N ASP A 61 -0.33 15.45 0.10
CA ASP A 61 0.74 14.79 0.85
C ASP A 61 0.24 13.43 1.34
N GLY A 62 1.13 12.48 1.52
CA GLY A 62 0.71 11.17 2.00
C GLY A 62 1.87 10.20 2.17
N ARG A 63 1.60 9.17 2.96
CA ARG A 63 2.51 8.05 3.17
C ARG A 63 1.72 6.78 3.36
N VAL A 64 2.08 5.77 2.59
CA VAL A 64 1.48 4.44 2.62
C VAL A 64 2.60 3.40 2.66
N ASP A 65 2.72 2.76 3.81
CA ASP A 65 3.70 1.70 4.04
C ASP A 65 3.02 0.34 3.93
N GLY A 66 3.68 -0.60 3.28
CA GLY A 66 3.19 -1.96 3.06
C GLY A 66 4.20 -3.01 3.49
N VAL A 67 3.73 -4.13 4.03
CA VAL A 67 4.57 -5.31 4.30
C VAL A 67 3.88 -6.56 3.79
N LEU A 68 4.48 -7.18 2.77
CA LEU A 68 4.10 -8.52 2.30
C LEU A 68 4.85 -9.55 3.13
N THR A 69 4.12 -10.49 3.72
CA THR A 69 4.65 -11.64 4.44
C THR A 69 4.20 -12.91 3.73
N LEU A 70 5.16 -13.73 3.29
CA LEU A 70 4.92 -15.07 2.74
C LEU A 70 5.43 -16.10 3.73
N THR A 71 4.62 -17.11 4.03
CA THR A 71 4.89 -18.16 5.02
C THR A 71 4.70 -19.52 4.37
N TYR A 72 5.73 -20.36 4.44
CA TYR A 72 5.66 -21.76 4.02
C TYR A 72 4.92 -22.58 5.07
N LEU A 73 3.91 -23.35 4.65
CA LEU A 73 2.96 -24.03 5.53
C LEU A 73 3.37 -25.46 5.88
N LYS A 74 4.17 -26.13 5.04
CA LYS A 74 4.56 -27.52 5.30
C LYS A 74 5.57 -27.54 6.45
N GLU A 75 5.36 -28.45 7.39
CA GLU A 75 6.34 -28.72 8.44
C GLU A 75 7.61 -29.29 7.80
N VAL A 76 8.75 -28.70 8.12
CA VAL A 76 10.05 -29.19 7.67
C VAL A 76 10.91 -29.32 8.91
N GLU A 77 11.21 -30.57 9.31
CA GLU A 77 12.12 -30.84 10.43
C GLU A 77 13.48 -30.16 10.23
N LYS A 78 13.87 -29.98 8.96
CA LYS A 78 14.98 -29.14 8.51
C LYS A 78 14.54 -28.32 7.29
N PRO A 79 14.91 -27.03 7.19
CA PRO A 79 14.56 -26.25 6.01
C PRO A 79 15.17 -26.86 4.73
N PRO A 80 14.44 -26.87 3.61
CA PRO A 80 14.93 -27.46 2.37
C PRO A 80 16.08 -26.62 1.81
N GLU A 81 17.08 -27.32 1.27
CA GLU A 81 18.13 -26.74 0.44
C GLU A 81 17.61 -26.77 -1.00
N LEU A 82 17.66 -25.62 -1.67
CA LEU A 82 17.15 -25.43 -3.02
C LEU A 82 18.30 -24.96 -3.92
N ASP A 83 18.38 -25.52 -5.13
CA ASP A 83 19.34 -25.09 -6.14
C ASP A 83 18.92 -23.70 -6.67
N HIS A 84 17.61 -23.46 -6.78
CA HIS A 84 17.03 -22.21 -7.26
C HIS A 84 15.74 -21.84 -6.50
N PHE A 85 15.70 -20.63 -5.99
CA PHE A 85 14.54 -20.08 -5.29
C PHE A 85 14.21 -18.67 -5.77
N GLU A 86 12.95 -18.46 -6.15
CA GLU A 86 12.50 -17.19 -6.68
C GLU A 86 11.10 -16.82 -6.16
N ILE A 87 10.94 -15.53 -5.83
CA ILE A 87 9.66 -14.92 -5.49
C ILE A 87 9.48 -13.69 -6.36
N HIS A 88 8.38 -13.63 -7.10
CA HIS A 88 7.88 -12.42 -7.76
C HIS A 88 6.58 -12.00 -7.11
N TYR A 89 6.36 -10.70 -6.96
CA TYR A 89 5.09 -10.19 -6.43
C TYR A 89 4.65 -8.92 -7.13
N ASP A 90 3.34 -8.80 -7.34
CA ASP A 90 2.65 -7.61 -7.82
C ASP A 90 1.59 -7.20 -6.80
N LEU A 91 1.77 -6.02 -6.22
CA LEU A 91 0.90 -5.43 -5.20
C LEU A 91 0.07 -4.27 -5.79
N GLY A 92 -0.13 -4.25 -7.11
CA GLY A 92 -0.98 -3.33 -7.88
C GLY A 92 -0.45 -1.90 -8.01
N SER A 93 0.23 -1.40 -6.99
CA SER A 93 0.86 -0.07 -6.95
C SER A 93 2.37 -0.16 -6.71
N GLY A 94 2.93 -1.31 -7.07
CA GLY A 94 4.34 -1.66 -6.95
C GLY A 94 4.51 -3.17 -6.94
N GLY A 95 5.66 -3.65 -7.38
CA GLY A 95 6.02 -5.06 -7.37
C GLY A 95 7.51 -5.22 -7.13
N GLY A 96 7.96 -6.46 -7.10
CA GLY A 96 9.37 -6.75 -6.91
C GLY A 96 9.64 -8.23 -7.03
N SER A 97 10.93 -8.55 -6.95
CA SER A 97 11.38 -9.91 -7.01
C SER A 97 12.52 -10.16 -6.04
N LYS A 98 12.72 -11.43 -5.73
CA LYS A 98 13.86 -11.96 -5.00
C LYS A 98 14.25 -13.28 -5.63
N ILE A 99 15.51 -13.40 -6.04
CA ILE A 99 16.08 -14.58 -6.69
C ILE A 99 17.33 -14.96 -5.90
N GLU A 100 17.43 -16.22 -5.50
CA GLU A 100 18.56 -16.80 -4.77
C GLU A 100 18.85 -18.19 -5.33
N ASP A 101 20.12 -18.49 -5.57
CA ASP A 101 20.59 -19.83 -5.95
C ASP A 101 21.33 -20.46 -4.76
N ASP A 102 21.40 -21.78 -4.70
CA ASP A 102 22.09 -22.57 -3.67
C ASP A 102 21.71 -22.13 -2.23
N VAL A 103 20.40 -22.07 -1.93
CA VAL A 103 19.88 -21.43 -0.72
C VAL A 103 19.20 -22.41 0.22
N VAL A 104 19.44 -22.24 1.52
CA VAL A 104 18.62 -22.84 2.57
C VAL A 104 17.37 -22.00 2.76
N MET A 105 16.23 -22.52 2.34
CA MET A 105 14.96 -21.79 2.34
C MET A 105 14.56 -21.37 3.76
N LYS A 106 14.05 -20.15 3.91
CA LYS A 106 13.44 -19.68 5.16
C LYS A 106 11.94 -20.00 5.18
N GLN A 107 11.39 -20.26 6.36
CA GLN A 107 9.94 -20.44 6.51
C GLN A 107 9.15 -19.16 6.22
N VAL A 108 9.74 -17.98 6.48
CA VAL A 108 9.05 -16.68 6.37
C VAL A 108 9.90 -15.68 5.58
N TYR A 109 9.27 -15.06 4.58
CA TYR A 109 9.83 -13.97 3.79
C TYR A 109 9.02 -12.69 3.99
N ARG A 110 9.69 -11.55 4.11
CA ARG A 110 9.06 -10.24 4.30
C ARG A 110 9.60 -9.20 3.32
N PHE A 111 8.70 -8.54 2.61
CA PHE A 111 9.02 -7.50 1.64
C PHE A 111 8.35 -6.19 2.06
N LYS A 112 9.17 -5.18 2.30
CA LYS A 112 8.69 -3.83 2.66
C LYS A 112 8.49 -3.02 1.40
N ARG A 113 7.41 -2.24 1.39
CA ARG A 113 7.10 -1.28 0.34
C ARG A 113 6.83 0.08 0.99
N PHE A 114 7.40 1.12 0.40
CA PHE A 114 7.15 2.51 0.76
C PHE A 114 6.61 3.23 -0.47
N SER A 115 5.41 3.77 -0.40
CA SER A 115 4.76 4.45 -1.52
C SER A 115 3.69 5.41 -1.03
N THR A 116 3.01 6.07 -1.96
CA THR A 116 1.75 6.78 -1.72
C THR A 116 0.55 6.02 -2.32
N GLY A 117 0.78 5.03 -3.19
CA GLY A 117 -0.29 4.31 -3.87
C GLY A 117 -0.95 3.26 -2.98
N VAL A 118 -2.28 3.20 -3.01
CA VAL A 118 -3.09 2.16 -2.36
C VAL A 118 -3.72 1.31 -3.46
N PRO A 119 -3.66 -0.03 -3.38
CA PRO A 119 -4.34 -0.90 -4.33
C PRO A 119 -5.85 -0.67 -4.30
N ASN A 120 -6.53 -0.90 -5.43
CA ASN A 120 -7.98 -0.84 -5.48
C ASN A 120 -8.60 -1.85 -4.49
N LYS A 121 -9.78 -1.55 -3.96
CA LYS A 121 -10.51 -2.44 -3.04
C LYS A 121 -10.81 -3.81 -3.63
N ASP A 122 -11.06 -3.85 -4.94
CA ASP A 122 -11.35 -5.06 -5.70
C ASP A 122 -10.10 -5.66 -6.37
N ALA A 123 -8.90 -5.15 -6.03
CA ALA A 123 -7.66 -5.68 -6.58
C ALA A 123 -7.38 -7.08 -6.04
N VAL A 124 -6.97 -7.97 -6.96
CA VAL A 124 -6.33 -9.23 -6.64
C VAL A 124 -4.84 -9.02 -6.80
N LEU A 125 -4.09 -9.11 -5.70
CA LEU A 125 -2.63 -9.00 -5.72
C LEU A 125 -2.04 -10.40 -5.87
N THR A 126 -0.83 -10.53 -6.41
CA THR A 126 -0.26 -11.86 -6.69
C THR A 126 1.15 -11.98 -6.15
N ALA A 127 1.47 -13.18 -5.66
CA ALA A 127 2.84 -13.60 -5.40
C ALA A 127 3.07 -14.96 -6.06
N VAL A 128 4.09 -15.05 -6.90
CA VAL A 128 4.51 -16.28 -7.58
C VAL A 128 5.81 -16.73 -6.91
N ILE A 129 5.80 -17.97 -6.42
CA ILE A 129 6.94 -18.60 -5.74
C ILE A 129 7.39 -19.78 -6.59
N ASN A 130 8.68 -19.86 -6.88
CA ASN A 130 9.33 -20.93 -7.61
C ASN A 130 10.38 -21.59 -6.72
N MET A 131 10.20 -22.88 -6.43
CA MET A 131 11.14 -23.72 -5.67
C MET A 131 11.64 -24.83 -6.58
N ASP A 132 12.85 -24.73 -7.13
CA ASP A 132 13.43 -25.72 -8.05
C ASP A 132 12.51 -26.12 -9.23
N GLY A 133 11.71 -25.17 -9.73
CA GLY A 133 10.74 -25.40 -10.80
C GLY A 133 9.33 -25.76 -10.34
N ASP A 134 9.08 -26.00 -9.05
CA ASP A 134 7.73 -26.06 -8.49
C ASP A 134 7.18 -24.65 -8.30
N ILE A 135 6.28 -24.24 -9.20
CA ILE A 135 5.71 -22.90 -9.24
C ILE A 135 4.34 -22.90 -8.56
N GLN A 136 4.18 -22.04 -7.56
CA GLN A 136 2.93 -21.80 -6.88
C GLN A 136 2.57 -20.32 -6.91
N THR A 137 1.29 -20.03 -7.15
CA THR A 137 0.76 -18.66 -7.11
C THR A 137 -0.14 -18.50 -5.89
N VAL A 138 0.09 -17.42 -5.14
CA VAL A 138 -0.77 -16.96 -4.05
C VAL A 138 -1.50 -15.71 -4.53
N GLU A 139 -2.82 -15.81 -4.68
CA GLU A 139 -3.69 -14.67 -4.94
C GLU A 139 -4.17 -14.05 -3.63
N LEU A 140 -3.84 -12.78 -3.41
CA LEU A 140 -4.17 -12.04 -2.20
C LEU A 140 -5.38 -11.17 -2.45
N VAL A 141 -6.45 -11.41 -1.71
CA VAL A 141 -7.69 -10.63 -1.75
C VAL A 141 -7.89 -9.86 -0.46
N ARG A 142 -8.49 -8.68 -0.57
CA ARG A 142 -8.75 -7.81 0.57
C ARG A 142 -9.72 -8.47 1.54
N ILE A 143 -9.39 -8.46 2.82
CA ILE A 143 -10.30 -8.91 3.88
C ILE A 143 -11.23 -7.76 4.25
N LYS A 144 -12.51 -8.07 4.43
CA LYS A 144 -13.53 -7.13 4.92
C LYS A 144 -13.43 -6.90 6.42
#